data_AF-A0A5K4FAX9-F1
#
_entry.id   AF-A0A5K4FAX9-F1
#
_cell.length_a   1.000
_cell.length_b   1.000
_cell.length_c   1.000
_cell.angle_alpha   90.00
_cell.angle_beta   90.00
_cell.angle_gamma   90.00
#
_symmetry.space_group_name_H-M   'P 1'
#
loop_
_entity.id
_entity.type
_entity.pdbx_description
1 polymer ?
#
loop_
_entity_poly.entity_id
_entity_poly.type
_entity_poly.pdbx_seq_one_letter_code
_entity_poly.pdbx_strand_id
1 'polypeptide(L)'
;MSGHGLNTILSIVRCIQNRPRYFAEKLIKATKNTEKDLKTIIRIIVTRCEVDMGQIKEEFLNLYGKSLKDCLKFDNGYNVNEESNQIIQSINHILLGGEARNCRSMLLKLIRE
;
A
#
# COMPACT_ATOMS: atom_id res chain seq x y z
N MET A 1 20.46 -0.42 24.61
CA MET A 1 20.37 0.46 23.42
C MET A 1 20.63 -0.31 22.11
N SER A 2 19.86 -1.35 21.76
CA SER A 2 20.21 -2.22 20.60
C SER A 2 19.05 -2.58 19.66
N GLY A 3 17.80 -2.37 20.06
CA GLY A 3 16.65 -2.79 19.23
C GLY A 3 16.49 -1.97 17.93
N HIS A 4 16.68 -0.64 17.99
CA HIS A 4 16.42 0.23 16.84
C HIS A 4 17.40 0.02 15.69
N GLY A 5 18.70 -0.14 16.00
CA GLY A 5 19.73 -0.38 14.99
C GLY A 5 19.51 -1.71 14.27
N LEU A 6 19.30 -2.80 15.03
CA LEU A 6 19.03 -4.12 14.47
C LEU A 6 17.73 -4.15 13.64
N ASN A 7 16.66 -3.52 14.12
CA ASN A 7 15.41 -3.42 13.36
C ASN A 7 15.56 -2.62 12.05
N THR A 8 16.40 -1.58 12.06
CA THR A 8 16.69 -0.78 10.87
C THR A 8 17.47 -1.60 9.86
N ILE A 9 18.56 -2.25 10.28
CA ILE A 9 19.37 -3.11 9.42
C ILE A 9 18.52 -4.28 8.87
N LEU A 10 17.71 -4.92 9.71
CA LEU A 10 16.80 -5.99 9.29
C LEU A 10 15.80 -5.52 8.23
N SER A 11 15.25 -4.31 8.37
CA SER A 11 14.32 -3.74 7.39
C SER A 11 15.01 -3.47 6.04
N ILE A 12 16.27 -3.01 6.07
CA ILE A 12 17.08 -2.81 4.87
C ILE A 12 17.36 -4.16 4.19
N VAL A 13 17.81 -5.16 4.95
CA VAL A 13 18.11 -6.51 4.43
C VAL A 13 16.87 -7.15 3.81
N ARG A 14 15.72 -7.12 4.49
CA ARG A 14 14.45 -7.65 3.94
C ARG A 14 14.06 -6.95 2.64
N CYS A 15 14.20 -5.62 2.60
CA CYS A 15 13.93 -4.84 1.40
C CYS A 15 14.86 -5.27 0.24
N ILE A 16 16.15 -5.48 0.50
CA ILE A 16 17.11 -5.91 -0.54
C ILE A 16 16.78 -7.33 -1.04
N GLN A 17 16.46 -8.26 -0.13
CA GLN A 17 16.22 -9.66 -0.47
C GLN A 17 14.93 -9.88 -1.27
N ASN A 18 13.82 -9.30 -0.84
CA ASN A 18 12.54 -9.40 -1.55
C ASN A 18 11.72 -8.12 -1.33
N ARG A 19 11.91 -7.16 -2.26
CA ARG A 19 11.22 -5.86 -2.25
C ARG A 19 9.69 -6.02 -2.24
N PRO A 20 9.08 -6.81 -3.14
CA PRO A 20 7.62 -7.02 -3.12
C PRO A 20 7.11 -7.52 -1.77
N ARG A 21 7.78 -8.54 -1.21
CA ARG A 21 7.44 -9.10 0.10
C ARG A 21 7.55 -8.10 1.24
N TYR A 22 8.60 -7.27 1.26
CA TYR A 22 8.76 -6.23 2.26
C TYR A 22 7.60 -5.22 2.26
N PHE A 23 7.18 -4.77 1.07
CA PHE A 23 6.03 -3.87 0.96
C PHE A 23 4.71 -4.59 1.29
N ALA A 24 4.56 -5.86 0.91
CA ALA A 24 3.42 -6.69 1.29
C ALA A 24 3.30 -6.82 2.82
N GLU A 25 4.39 -7.14 3.54
CA GLU A 25 4.41 -7.20 5.01
C GLU A 25 4.01 -5.86 5.65
N LYS A 26 4.43 -4.73 5.07
CA LYS A 26 4.03 -3.41 5.55
C LYS A 26 2.56 -3.12 5.29
N LEU A 27 2.04 -3.49 4.12
CA LEU A 27 0.62 -3.39 3.82
C LEU A 27 -0.19 -4.24 4.79
N ILE A 28 0.19 -5.50 5.06
CA ILE A 28 -0.51 -6.38 6.01
C ILE A 28 -0.58 -5.75 7.40
N LYS A 29 0.49 -5.10 7.85
CA LYS A 29 0.48 -4.38 9.14
C LYS A 29 -0.47 -3.19 9.10
N ALA A 30 -0.44 -2.41 8.03
CA ALA A 30 -1.25 -1.21 7.89
C ALA A 30 -2.75 -1.53 7.70
N THR A 31 -3.10 -2.60 6.98
CA THR A 31 -4.49 -3.03 6.77
C THR A 31 -5.13 -3.67 7.99
N LYS A 32 -4.38 -3.89 9.09
CA LYS A 32 -4.98 -4.27 10.37
C LYS A 32 -5.75 -3.12 11.02
N ASN A 33 -5.33 -1.88 10.77
CA ASN A 33 -5.98 -0.66 11.25
C ASN A 33 -5.96 0.37 10.13
N THR A 34 -6.72 0.09 9.07
CA THR A 34 -6.69 0.83 7.80
C THR A 34 -6.88 2.34 7.99
N GLU A 35 -7.70 2.77 8.94
CA GLU A 35 -7.91 4.17 9.30
C GLU A 35 -6.63 4.85 9.80
N LYS A 36 -5.97 4.24 10.79
CA LYS A 36 -4.79 4.79 11.45
C LYS A 36 -3.57 4.82 10.53
N ASP A 37 -3.42 3.78 9.73
CA ASP A 37 -2.26 3.60 8.85
C ASP A 37 -2.56 3.88 7.37
N LEU A 38 -3.67 4.58 7.07
CA LEU A 38 -4.07 4.94 5.71
C LEU A 38 -2.94 5.65 4.96
N LYS A 39 -2.24 6.58 5.63
CA LYS A 39 -1.08 7.28 5.06
C LYS A 39 0.02 6.32 4.62
N THR A 40 0.25 5.23 5.35
CA THR A 40 1.24 4.20 4.97
C THR A 40 0.75 3.42 3.76
N ILE A 41 -0.53 3.05 3.73
CA ILE A 41 -1.15 2.34 2.60
C ILE A 41 -1.05 3.19 1.34
N ILE A 42 -1.55 4.43 1.39
CA ILE A 42 -1.49 5.40 0.29
C ILE A 42 -0.04 5.58 -0.18
N ARG A 43 0.90 5.85 0.75
CA ARG A 43 2.31 6.04 0.39
C ARG A 43 2.90 4.84 -0.34
N ILE A 44 2.63 3.62 0.11
CA ILE A 44 3.13 2.41 -0.56
C ILE A 44 2.48 2.30 -1.94
N ILE A 45 1.17 2.47 -2.05
CA ILE A 45 0.47 2.33 -3.32
C ILE A 45 0.96 3.37 -4.35
N VAL A 46 1.03 4.64 -3.96
CA VAL A 46 1.50 5.73 -4.83
C VAL A 46 2.95 5.50 -5.28
N THR A 47 3.84 5.08 -4.38
CA THR A 47 5.27 4.94 -4.69
C THR A 47 5.61 3.66 -5.44
N ARG A 48 4.74 2.64 -5.38
CA ARG A 48 4.99 1.31 -5.96
C ARG A 48 4.07 0.93 -7.12
N CYS A 49 3.00 1.70 -7.36
CA CYS A 49 2.01 1.41 -8.42
C CYS A 49 2.66 1.14 -9.78
N GLU A 50 3.63 1.96 -10.18
CA GLU A 50 4.31 1.88 -11.48
C GLU A 50 5.61 1.07 -11.46
N VAL A 51 5.95 0.43 -10.34
CA VAL A 51 7.25 -0.26 -10.15
C VAL A 51 7.06 -1.76 -10.06
N ASP A 52 6.33 -2.23 -9.05
CA ASP A 52 6.20 -3.66 -8.73
C ASP A 52 4.89 -4.01 -8.01
N MET A 53 3.85 -3.18 -8.17
CA MET A 53 2.56 -3.40 -7.49
C MET A 53 1.93 -4.76 -7.79
N GLY A 54 2.09 -5.27 -9.02
CA GLY A 54 1.64 -6.62 -9.38
C GLY A 54 2.28 -7.69 -8.48
N GLN A 55 3.59 -7.62 -8.29
CA GLN A 55 4.34 -8.56 -7.44
C GLN A 55 4.00 -8.35 -5.95
N ILE A 56 3.80 -7.10 -5.51
CA ILE A 56 3.38 -6.80 -4.13
C ILE A 56 2.01 -7.42 -3.83
N LYS A 57 1.06 -7.35 -4.77
CA LYS A 57 -0.26 -7.96 -4.62
C LYS A 57 -0.18 -9.47 -4.49
N GLU A 58 0.69 -10.10 -5.27
CA GLU A 58 0.91 -11.55 -5.24
C GLU A 58 1.50 -11.98 -3.88
N GLU A 59 2.58 -11.33 -3.42
CA GLU A 59 3.16 -11.59 -2.10
C GLU A 59 2.19 -11.31 -0.96
N PHE A 60 1.38 -10.24 -1.07
CA PHE A 60 0.34 -9.95 -0.08
C PHE A 60 -0.69 -11.07 0.01
N LEU A 61 -1.15 -11.58 -1.14
CA LEU A 61 -2.08 -12.71 -1.19
C LEU A 61 -1.43 -13.98 -0.61
N ASN A 62 -0.18 -14.27 -0.96
CA ASN A 62 0.54 -15.43 -0.47
C ASN A 62 0.76 -15.41 1.05
N LEU A 63 1.02 -14.23 1.63
CA LEU A 63 1.28 -14.09 3.07
C LEU A 63 0.01 -13.98 3.92
N TYR A 64 -1.03 -13.33 3.41
CA TYR A 64 -2.21 -12.98 4.19
C TYR A 64 -3.45 -13.81 3.85
N GLY A 65 -3.47 -14.46 2.69
CA GLY A 65 -4.60 -15.27 2.20
C GLY A 65 -5.81 -14.45 1.74
N LYS A 66 -5.74 -13.12 1.78
CA LYS A 66 -6.76 -12.21 1.25
C LYS A 66 -6.13 -11.26 0.25
N SER A 67 -6.89 -10.85 -0.77
CA SER A 67 -6.37 -9.88 -1.72
C SER A 67 -6.27 -8.50 -1.06
N LEU A 68 -5.27 -7.71 -1.47
CA LEU A 68 -5.15 -6.31 -1.01
C LEU A 68 -6.43 -5.51 -1.30
N LYS A 69 -7.11 -5.81 -2.41
CA LYS A 69 -8.39 -5.21 -2.77
C LYS A 69 -9.45 -5.50 -1.71
N ASP A 70 -9.57 -6.76 -1.25
CA ASP A 70 -10.56 -7.13 -0.23
C ASP A 70 -10.27 -6.49 1.13
N CYS A 71 -9.00 -6.27 1.45
CA CYS A 71 -8.60 -5.58 2.69
C CYS A 71 -8.86 -4.07 2.65
N LEU A 72 -8.92 -3.49 1.44
CA LEU A 72 -9.17 -2.07 1.20
C LEU A 72 -10.59 -1.81 0.67
N LYS A 73 -11.49 -2.80 0.73
CA LYS A 73 -12.92 -2.55 0.53
C LYS A 73 -13.41 -1.73 1.72
N PHE A 74 -13.38 -0.42 1.58
CA PHE A 74 -14.11 0.50 2.43
C PHE A 74 -15.57 0.39 2.00
N ASP A 75 -16.30 -0.58 2.55
CA ASP A 75 -17.75 -0.49 2.50
C ASP A 75 -18.12 0.89 3.08
N ASN A 76 -19.04 1.58 2.40
CA ASN A 76 -19.47 2.98 2.58
C ASN A 76 -19.76 3.47 4.03
N GLY A 77 -19.49 2.68 5.06
CA GLY A 77 -19.55 3.05 6.47
C GLY A 77 -18.24 3.55 7.08
N TYR A 78 -17.11 3.52 6.37
CA TYR A 78 -15.88 4.11 6.91
C TYR A 78 -15.84 5.62 6.65
N ASN A 79 -15.86 6.41 7.73
CA ASN A 79 -15.72 7.86 7.73
C ASN A 79 -14.27 8.25 7.42
N VAL A 80 -13.81 7.91 6.22
CA VAL A 80 -12.59 8.50 5.68
C VAL A 80 -12.97 9.87 5.14
N ASN A 81 -12.17 10.90 5.45
CA ASN A 81 -12.36 12.24 4.92
C ASN A 81 -12.59 12.18 3.41
N GLU A 82 -13.47 13.02 2.89
CA GLU A 82 -13.90 13.03 1.49
C GLU A 82 -12.71 13.04 0.51
N GLU A 83 -11.63 13.75 0.86
CA GLU A 83 -10.34 13.78 0.16
C GLU A 83 -9.72 12.38 0.01
N SER A 84 -9.77 11.56 1.05
CA SER A 84 -9.26 10.20 1.03
C SER A 84 -10.12 9.28 0.17
N ASN A 85 -11.43 9.54 0.04
CA ASN A 85 -12.31 8.72 -0.80
C ASN A 85 -11.92 8.82 -2.27
N GLN A 86 -11.54 10.00 -2.75
CA GLN A 86 -11.07 10.19 -4.14
C GLN A 86 -9.73 9.50 -4.39
N ILE A 87 -8.82 9.55 -3.41
CA ILE A 87 -7.55 8.81 -3.46
C ILE A 87 -7.81 7.30 -3.46
N ILE A 88 -8.74 6.80 -2.62
CA ILE A 88 -9.12 5.39 -2.52
C ILE A 88 -9.74 4.89 -3.82
N GLN A 89 -10.64 5.66 -4.45
CA GLN A 89 -11.22 5.32 -5.75
C GLN A 89 -10.14 5.20 -6.83
N SER A 90 -9.19 6.14 -6.85
CA SER A 90 -8.04 6.08 -7.75
C SER A 90 -7.13 4.88 -7.47
N ILE A 91 -6.91 4.54 -6.20
CA ILE A 91 -6.19 3.33 -5.76
C ILE A 91 -6.92 2.07 -6.23
N ASN A 92 -8.24 1.99 -6.07
CA ASN A 92 -9.03 0.85 -6.52
C ASN A 92 -8.89 0.65 -8.03
N HIS A 93 -8.92 1.72 -8.82
CA HIS A 93 -8.68 1.67 -10.26
C HIS A 93 -7.31 1.05 -10.60
N ILE A 94 -6.26 1.46 -9.86
CA ILE A 94 -4.90 0.90 -10.00
C ILE A 94 -4.87 -0.59 -9.61
N LEU A 95 -5.55 -0.96 -8.53
CA LEU A 95 -5.59 -2.33 -8.05
C LEU A 95 -6.40 -3.26 -8.98
N LEU A 96 -7.35 -2.74 -9.75
CA LEU A 96 -8.21 -3.51 -10.65
C LEU A 96 -7.54 -3.88 -11.99
N GLY A 97 -6.32 -3.40 -12.27
CA GLY A 97 -5.58 -3.76 -13.48
C GLY A 97 -5.55 -2.66 -14.54
N GLY A 98 -5.90 -1.42 -14.18
CA GLY A 98 -5.55 -0.28 -15.02
C GLY A 98 -4.04 -0.23 -15.21
N GLU A 99 -3.58 -0.03 -16.44
CA GLU A 99 -2.17 0.15 -16.73
C GLU A 99 -1.63 1.25 -15.81
N ALA A 100 -0.71 0.90 -14.90
CA ALA A 100 -0.20 1.82 -13.90
C ALA A 100 0.57 3.01 -14.49
N ARG A 101 0.63 3.13 -15.83
CA ARG A 101 1.28 4.22 -16.53
C ARG A 101 0.58 5.53 -16.11
N ASN A 102 1.31 6.43 -15.47
CA ASN A 102 0.87 7.74 -14.97
C ASN A 102 -0.01 7.76 -13.72
N CYS A 103 -0.18 6.64 -13.02
CA CYS A 103 -0.92 6.63 -11.76
C CYS A 103 -0.23 7.44 -10.67
N ARG A 104 1.11 7.50 -10.68
CA ARG A 104 1.85 8.30 -9.70
C ARG A 104 1.58 9.79 -9.89
N SER A 105 1.58 10.28 -11.13
CA SER A 105 1.32 11.70 -11.39
C SER A 105 -0.12 12.08 -11.02
N MET A 106 -1.08 11.22 -11.32
CA MET A 106 -2.49 11.39 -10.93
C MET A 106 -2.68 11.38 -9.42
N LEU A 107 -2.13 10.38 -8.71
CA LEU A 107 -2.27 10.28 -7.26
C LEU A 107 -1.49 11.38 -6.51
N LEU A 108 -0.34 11.82 -7.01
CA LEU A 108 0.42 12.91 -6.40
C LEU A 108 -0.30 14.26 -6.50
N LYS A 109 -1.16 14.47 -7.50
CA LYS A 109 -2.04 15.64 -7.55
C LYS A 109 -3.07 15.59 -6.42
N LEU A 110 -3.73 14.45 -6.26
CA LEU A 110 -4.75 14.25 -5.22
C LEU A 110 -4.20 14.30 -3.78
N ILE A 111 -2.91 14.04 -3.57
CA ILE A 111 -2.29 14.14 -2.23
C ILE A 111 -1.87 15.59 -1.89
N ARG A 112 -1.79 16.48 -2.90
CA ARG A 112 -1.32 17.86 -2.73
C ARG A 112 -2.45 18.88 -2.65
N GLU A 113 -3.63 18.55 -3.17
CA GLU A 113 -4.87 19.34 -3.03
C GLU A 113 -5.42 19.24 -1.61
#